data_AF-A0A3A5JCU3-F1
#
_entry.id   AF-A0A3A5JCU3-F1
#
_cell.length_a   1.000
_cell.length_b   1.000
_cell.length_c   1.000
_cell.angle_alpha   90.00
_cell.angle_beta   90.00
_cell.angle_gamma   90.00
#
_symmetry.space_group_name_H-M   'P 1'
#
loop_
_entity.id
_entity.type
_entity.pdbx_description
1 polymer ?
#
loop_
_entity_poly.entity_id
_entity_poly.type
_entity_poly.pdbx_seq_one_letter_code
_entity_poly.pdbx_strand_id
1 'polypeptide(L)'
;MVDYTQLSDPNAEYTMRDLSGDSMGIQDDASIRDAEITDVQTAMVDGNYPWVLVRVYTDAGVVGTGEAYWGGGETAVIERMRPFLVGENPLDIDRLYEHLIQKMSGEGSIAGKAISAIS
;
A
#
# COMPACT_ATOMS: atom_id res chain seq x y z
N MET A 1 11.08 16.61 -4.03
CA MET A 1 10.46 15.28 -4.17
C MET A 1 9.11 15.49 -4.82
N VAL A 2 8.65 14.58 -5.68
CA VAL A 2 7.33 14.70 -6.31
C VAL A 2 6.29 14.27 -5.27
N ASP A 3 5.25 15.07 -5.06
CA ASP A 3 4.14 14.71 -4.19
C ASP A 3 3.15 13.83 -4.96
N TYR A 4 3.17 12.52 -4.69
CA TYR A 4 2.31 11.55 -5.36
C TYR A 4 0.82 11.72 -5.01
N THR A 5 0.47 12.39 -3.90
CA THR A 5 -0.93 12.64 -3.54
C THR A 5 -1.62 13.62 -4.48
N GLN A 6 -0.84 14.43 -5.21
CA GLN A 6 -1.34 15.47 -6.13
C GLN A 6 -1.34 15.02 -7.60
N LEU A 7 -0.94 13.77 -7.89
CA LEU A 7 -0.89 13.26 -9.26
C LEU A 7 -2.22 12.61 -9.67
N SER A 8 -2.64 12.89 -10.90
CA SER A 8 -3.78 12.19 -11.51
C SER A 8 -3.41 10.74 -11.79
N ASP A 9 -4.25 9.80 -11.34
CA ASP A 9 -4.11 8.38 -11.64
C ASP A 9 -4.99 8.02 -12.86
N PRO A 10 -4.39 7.79 -14.06
CA PRO A 10 -5.17 7.46 -15.26
C PRO A 10 -5.88 6.09 -15.17
N ASN A 11 -5.46 5.21 -14.26
CA ASN A 11 -6.15 3.93 -14.04
C ASN A 11 -7.48 4.11 -13.30
N ALA A 12 -7.68 5.24 -12.61
CA ALA A 12 -8.90 5.55 -11.85
C ALA A 12 -10.17 5.62 -12.70
N GLU A 13 -10.07 5.92 -13.99
CA GLU A 13 -11.25 6.28 -14.80
C GLU A 13 -11.70 5.20 -15.81
N TYR A 14 -10.84 4.26 -16.22
CA TYR A 14 -11.15 3.41 -17.40
C TYR A 14 -10.94 1.90 -17.19
N THR A 15 -10.10 1.46 -16.25
CA THR A 15 -9.73 0.04 -16.10
C THR A 15 -10.04 -0.55 -14.73
N MET A 16 -10.33 0.28 -13.72
CA MET A 16 -10.46 -0.20 -12.34
C MET A 16 -11.88 -0.52 -11.91
N ARG A 17 -11.97 -1.58 -11.11
CA ARG A 17 -13.14 -1.83 -10.27
C ARG A 17 -13.01 -0.95 -9.04
N ASP A 18 -14.09 -0.31 -8.63
CA ASP A 18 -14.15 0.37 -7.34
C ASP A 18 -14.10 -0.69 -6.23
N LEU A 19 -12.97 -0.81 -5.56
CA LEU A 19 -12.72 -1.71 -4.43
C LEU A 19 -12.55 -0.93 -3.11
N SER A 20 -13.11 0.28 -3.03
CA SER A 20 -13.19 1.00 -1.76
C SER A 20 -14.05 0.22 -0.75
N GLY A 21 -13.83 0.45 0.54
CA GLY A 21 -14.68 -0.15 1.58
C GLY A 21 -16.17 0.15 1.36
N ASP A 22 -16.47 1.40 0.97
CA ASP A 22 -17.81 1.89 0.64
C ASP A 22 -18.45 1.13 -0.52
N SER A 23 -17.73 0.94 -1.64
CA SER A 23 -18.27 0.24 -2.81
C SER A 23 -18.48 -1.25 -2.56
N MET A 24 -17.64 -1.84 -1.70
CA MET A 24 -17.70 -3.25 -1.34
C MET A 24 -18.72 -3.53 -0.23
N GLY A 25 -19.35 -2.50 0.34
CA GLY A 25 -20.36 -2.63 1.39
C GLY A 25 -19.80 -3.22 2.70
N ILE A 26 -18.52 -2.96 2.98
CA ILE A 26 -17.87 -3.45 4.20
C ILE A 26 -18.36 -2.60 5.38
N GLN A 27 -18.88 -3.28 6.42
CA GLN A 27 -19.31 -2.64 7.67
C GLN A 27 -18.33 -3.02 8.77
N ASP A 28 -17.68 -2.02 9.39
CA ASP A 28 -16.71 -2.20 10.48
C ASP A 28 -17.39 -2.44 11.84
N ASP A 29 -18.32 -3.40 11.91
CA ASP A 29 -19.10 -3.68 13.14
C ASP A 29 -18.34 -4.53 14.19
N ALA A 30 -17.02 -4.66 14.05
CA ALA A 30 -16.16 -5.32 15.03
C ALA A 30 -15.11 -4.33 15.54
N SER A 31 -14.88 -4.26 16.85
CA SER A 31 -13.96 -3.31 17.49
C SER A 31 -12.49 -3.36 17.01
N ILE A 32 -12.12 -4.39 16.25
CA ILE A 32 -10.80 -4.57 15.64
C ILE A 32 -10.78 -4.09 14.17
N ARG A 33 -11.96 -3.97 13.53
CA ARG A 33 -12.13 -3.49 12.17
C ARG A 33 -12.24 -1.96 12.07
N ASP A 34 -12.52 -1.25 13.16
CA ASP A 34 -12.48 0.22 13.23
C ASP A 34 -11.02 0.72 13.38
N ALA A 35 -10.14 0.33 12.44
CA ALA A 35 -8.74 0.71 12.42
C ALA A 35 -8.38 1.20 11.02
N GLU A 36 -7.60 2.28 10.95
CA GLU A 36 -7.18 2.89 9.69
C GLU A 36 -5.65 2.94 9.59
N ILE A 37 -5.13 2.69 8.39
CA ILE A 37 -3.73 2.98 8.08
C ILE A 37 -3.56 4.51 8.04
N THR A 38 -2.66 5.02 8.87
CA THR A 38 -2.38 6.46 8.97
C THR A 38 -1.13 6.87 8.18
N ASP A 39 -0.17 5.96 8.03
CA ASP A 39 1.06 6.24 7.29
C ASP A 39 1.77 4.97 6.82
N VAL A 40 2.55 5.11 5.74
CA VAL A 40 3.45 4.06 5.22
C VAL A 40 4.82 4.68 4.98
N GLN A 41 5.85 4.12 5.61
CA GLN A 41 7.22 4.64 5.54
C GLN A 41 8.19 3.55 5.11
N THR A 42 9.29 3.97 4.48
CA THR A 42 10.37 3.07 4.09
C THR A 42 11.70 3.47 4.70
N ALA A 43 12.54 2.49 4.99
CA ALA A 43 13.93 2.69 5.39
C ALA A 43 14.83 1.71 4.63
N MET A 44 15.85 2.24 3.96
CA MET A 44 16.87 1.41 3.33
C MET A 44 18.01 1.17 4.32
N VAL A 45 18.33 -0.09 4.56
CA VAL A 45 19.38 -0.52 5.50
C VAL A 45 20.53 -1.15 4.71
N ASP A 46 21.73 -0.60 4.90
CA ASP A 46 22.95 -1.13 4.30
C ASP A 46 23.39 -2.42 5.04
N GLY A 47 23.49 -3.51 4.30
CA GLY A 47 23.79 -4.85 4.82
C GLY A 47 24.54 -5.70 3.79
N ASN A 48 24.29 -7.01 3.74
CA ASN A 48 24.79 -7.83 2.62
C ASN A 48 24.14 -7.44 1.27
N TYR A 49 22.94 -6.86 1.31
CA TYR A 49 22.24 -6.17 0.23
C TYR A 49 21.61 -4.87 0.79
N PRO A 50 21.22 -3.90 -0.05
CA PRO A 50 20.41 -2.78 0.40
C PRO A 50 18.98 -3.25 0.69
N TRP A 51 18.68 -3.52 1.95
CA TRP A 51 17.37 -4.00 2.39
C TRP A 51 16.38 -2.86 2.47
N VAL A 52 15.17 -3.05 1.95
CA VAL A 52 14.09 -2.05 2.03
C VAL A 52 13.07 -2.52 3.06
N LEU A 53 13.08 -1.89 4.22
CA LEU A 53 12.09 -2.14 5.27
C LEU A 53 10.92 -1.18 5.13
N VAL A 54 9.71 -1.69 5.39
CA VAL A 54 8.45 -0.94 5.33
C VAL A 54 7.80 -0.94 6.70
N ARG A 55 7.32 0.23 7.14
CA ARG A 55 6.48 0.35 8.33
C ARG A 55 5.11 0.87 7.95
N VAL A 56 4.07 0.21 8.44
CA VAL A 56 2.67 0.60 8.27
C VAL A 56 2.12 1.00 9.64
N TYR A 57 1.77 2.26 9.79
CA TYR A 57 1.25 2.83 11.03
C TYR A 57 -0.27 2.84 11.00
N THR A 58 -0.90 2.53 12.13
CA THR A 58 -2.36 2.56 12.28
C THR A 58 -2.77 3.42 13.47
N ASP A 59 -4.01 3.91 13.44
CA ASP A 59 -4.63 4.65 14.56
C ASP A 59 -4.93 3.76 15.78
N ALA A 60 -5.05 2.44 15.59
CA ALA A 60 -5.20 1.44 16.64
C ALA A 60 -3.94 1.27 17.53
N GLY A 61 -2.87 2.03 17.28
CA GLY A 61 -1.64 2.03 18.07
C GLY A 61 -0.73 0.82 17.81
N VAL A 62 -1.03 0.01 16.79
CA VAL A 62 -0.19 -1.09 16.32
C VAL A 62 0.58 -0.67 15.07
N VAL A 63 1.75 -1.28 14.84
CA VAL A 63 2.58 -0.98 13.68
C VAL A 63 3.01 -2.27 12.99
N GLY A 64 2.72 -2.38 11.70
CA GLY A 64 3.18 -3.46 10.85
C GLY A 64 4.62 -3.23 10.38
N THR A 65 5.39 -4.31 10.27
CA THR A 65 6.73 -4.28 9.67
C THR A 65 6.79 -5.29 8.54
N GLY A 66 7.19 -4.82 7.36
CA GLY A 66 7.35 -5.63 6.15
C GLY A 66 8.71 -5.40 5.51
N GLU A 67 9.04 -6.25 4.54
CA GLU A 67 10.26 -6.15 3.76
C GLU A 67 9.90 -6.16 2.27
N ALA A 68 10.42 -5.20 1.52
CA ALA A 68 10.33 -5.21 0.07
C ALA A 68 11.57 -5.89 -0.52
N TYR A 69 11.39 -6.58 -1.65
CA TYR A 69 12.51 -7.08 -2.43
C TYR A 69 13.52 -5.97 -2.73
N TRP A 70 14.82 -6.30 -2.73
CA TRP A 70 15.89 -5.33 -2.94
C TRP A 70 16.06 -5.00 -4.44
N GLY A 71 16.06 -3.71 -4.77
CA GLY A 71 16.30 -3.22 -6.12
C GLY A 71 16.27 -1.68 -6.19
N GLY A 72 16.59 -1.12 -7.36
CA GLY A 72 16.59 0.32 -7.56
C GLY A 72 15.18 0.88 -7.79
N GLY A 73 14.75 1.79 -6.92
CA GLY A 73 13.51 2.57 -7.08
C GLY A 73 12.34 2.14 -6.20
N GLU A 74 12.47 1.07 -5.41
CA GLU A 74 11.34 0.49 -4.65
C GLU A 74 10.80 1.45 -3.58
N THR A 75 11.66 2.28 -2.98
CA THR A 75 11.22 3.30 -2.03
C THR A 75 10.27 4.31 -2.67
N ALA A 76 10.54 4.73 -3.92
CA ALA A 76 9.66 5.63 -4.66
C ALA A 76 8.37 4.93 -5.12
N VAL A 77 8.43 3.63 -5.41
CA VAL A 77 7.25 2.82 -5.73
C VAL A 77 6.34 2.71 -4.50
N ILE A 78 6.90 2.43 -3.32
CA ILE A 78 6.14 2.35 -2.06
C ILE A 78 5.58 3.72 -1.67
N GLU A 79 6.36 4.79 -1.84
CA GLU A 79 5.88 6.17 -1.63
C GLU A 79 4.69 6.50 -2.55
N ARG A 80 4.68 6.00 -3.79
CA ARG A 80 3.54 6.12 -4.70
C ARG A 80 2.32 5.29 -4.28
N MET A 81 2.50 4.18 -3.56
CA MET A 81 1.38 3.37 -3.06
C MET A 81 0.69 3.96 -1.84
N ARG A 82 1.44 4.72 -1.02
CA ARG A 82 0.94 5.33 0.22
C ARG A 82 -0.44 5.99 0.10
N PRO A 83 -0.75 6.81 -0.93
CA PRO A 83 -2.06 7.46 -1.04
C PRO A 83 -3.22 6.50 -1.25
N PHE A 84 -2.96 5.27 -1.69
CA PHE A 84 -3.97 4.22 -1.89
C PHE A 84 -4.19 3.35 -0.65
N LEU A 85 -3.39 3.55 0.41
CA LEU A 85 -3.43 2.76 1.63
C LEU A 85 -3.88 3.57 2.83
N VAL A 86 -3.51 4.85 2.89
CA VAL A 86 -3.91 5.73 4.00
C VAL A 86 -5.44 5.88 4.02
N GLY A 87 -6.04 5.66 5.18
CA GLY A 87 -7.49 5.66 5.40
C GLY A 87 -8.16 4.29 5.20
N GLU A 88 -7.42 3.28 4.74
CA GLU A 88 -7.97 1.94 4.54
C GLU A 88 -7.82 1.05 5.79
N ASN A 89 -8.72 0.09 5.93
CA ASN A 89 -8.67 -0.91 6.99
C ASN A 89 -7.52 -1.91 6.77
N PRO A 90 -6.51 -2.00 7.68
CA PRO A 90 -5.35 -2.87 7.51
C PRO A 90 -5.69 -4.37 7.55
N LEU A 91 -6.91 -4.74 7.95
CA LEU A 91 -7.36 -6.13 8.03
C LEU A 91 -8.00 -6.64 6.74
N ASP A 92 -8.30 -5.75 5.79
CA ASP A 92 -8.84 -6.11 4.48
C ASP A 92 -7.71 -6.50 3.49
N ILE A 93 -6.81 -7.37 3.92
CA ILE A 93 -5.54 -7.69 3.22
C ILE A 93 -5.79 -8.09 1.76
N ASP A 94 -6.72 -9.01 1.50
CA ASP A 94 -6.99 -9.49 0.12
C ASP A 94 -7.52 -8.36 -0.78
N ARG A 95 -8.37 -7.48 -0.23
CA ARG A 95 -8.92 -6.32 -0.96
C ARG A 95 -7.82 -5.31 -1.26
N LEU A 96 -6.98 -4.99 -0.28
CA LEU A 96 -5.85 -4.08 -0.42
C LEU A 96 -4.84 -4.61 -1.43
N TYR A 97 -4.55 -5.92 -1.39
CA TYR A 97 -3.69 -6.57 -2.36
C TYR A 97 -4.26 -6.44 -3.78
N GLU A 98 -5.54 -6.77 -4.01
CA GLU A 98 -6.18 -6.60 -5.32
C GLU A 98 -6.24 -5.15 -5.78
N HIS A 99 -6.41 -4.21 -4.84
CA HIS A 99 -6.40 -2.78 -5.12
C HIS A 99 -5.04 -2.31 -5.61
N LEU A 100 -3.96 -2.68 -4.90
CA LEU A 100 -2.59 -2.37 -5.30
C LEU A 100 -2.19 -3.06 -6.61
N ILE A 101 -2.65 -4.29 -6.86
CA ILE A 101 -2.42 -4.99 -8.14
C ILE A 101 -2.97 -4.18 -9.31
N GLN A 102 -4.18 -3.62 -9.17
CA GLN A 102 -4.82 -2.80 -10.20
C GLN A 102 -4.14 -1.44 -10.35
N LYS A 103 -3.87 -0.74 -9.24
CA LYS A 103 -3.24 0.59 -9.22
C LYS A 103 -1.82 0.62 -9.77
N MET A 104 -1.08 -0.47 -9.55
CA MET A 104 0.35 -0.56 -9.84
C MET A 104 0.66 -1.43 -11.09
N SER A 105 -0.34 -1.62 -11.96
CA SER A 105 -0.22 -2.43 -13.18
C SER A 105 0.91 -1.96 -14.10
N GLY A 106 1.14 -0.65 -14.22
CA GLY A 106 2.23 -0.08 -15.02
C GLY A 106 3.62 -0.21 -14.38
N GLU A 107 3.65 -0.40 -13.06
CA GLU A 107 4.84 -0.44 -12.21
C GLU A 107 5.28 -1.87 -11.89
N GLY A 108 4.71 -2.86 -12.57
CA GLY A 108 5.10 -4.27 -12.46
C GLY A 108 4.47 -5.00 -11.28
N SER A 109 3.28 -4.60 -10.84
CA SER A 109 2.53 -5.24 -9.75
C SER A 109 2.42 -6.76 -9.88
N ILE A 110 2.19 -7.27 -11.10
CA ILE A 110 2.06 -8.70 -11.41
C ILE A 110 3.36 -9.47 -11.11
N ALA A 111 4.52 -8.81 -11.22
CA ALA A 111 5.81 -9.43 -10.89
C ALA A 111 6.07 -9.50 -9.38
N GLY A 112 5.15 -9.03 -8.53
CA GLY A 112 5.23 -9.07 -7.05
C GLY A 112 6.19 -8.05 -6.45
N LYS A 113 7.11 -7.50 -7.25
CA LYS A 113 8.16 -6.54 -6.82
C LYS A 113 7.59 -5.32 -6.10
N ALA A 114 6.46 -4.81 -6.59
CA ALA A 114 5.84 -3.62 -6.03
C ALA A 114 5.08 -3.93 -4.72
N ILE A 115 4.48 -5.12 -4.58
CA ILE A 115 3.44 -5.39 -3.56
C ILE A 115 3.94 -6.25 -2.39
N SER A 116 5.04 -6.97 -2.57
CA SER A 116 5.61 -7.93 -1.58
C SER A 116 5.80 -7.40 -0.15
N ALA A 117 5.93 -6.10 0.04
CA ALA A 117 6.19 -5.51 1.35
C ALA A 117 4.93 -5.17 2.17
N ILE A 118 3.76 -5.19 1.51
CA ILE A 118 2.49 -4.68 2.07
C ILE A 118 1.41 -5.80 2.11
N SER A 119 1.68 -6.95 1.46
CA SER A 119 0.82 -8.14 1.46
C SER A 119 0.91 -8.99 2.73
#